data_AF-A0A959CGP4-F1
#
_entry.id   AF-A0A959CGP4-F1
#
_cell.length_a   1.000
_cell.length_b   1.000
_cell.length_c   1.000
_cell.angle_alpha   90.00
_cell.angle_beta   90.00
_cell.angle_gamma   90.00
#
_symmetry.space_group_name_H-M   'P 1'
#
loop_
_entity.id
_entity.type
_entity.pdbx_description
1 polymer ?
#
loop_
_entity_poly.entity_id
_entity_poly.type
_entity_poly.pdbx_seq_one_letter_code
_entity_poly.pdbx_strand_id
1 'polypeptide(L)' 'VARANGDNRIAIIIPCHRVIGADGKLTGYGGGLWRKQRLLELERDVVAPGPVAGLKLVD' A
#
# COMPACT_ATOMS: atom_id res chain seq x y z
N VAL A 1 -4.70 -3.93 17.04
CA VAL A 1 -4.19 -3.27 15.81
C VAL A 1 -4.46 -4.09 14.55
N ALA A 2 -3.93 -5.32 14.42
CA ALA A 2 -4.06 -6.11 13.19
C ALA A 2 -5.50 -6.33 12.69
N ARG A 3 -6.41 -6.77 13.57
CA ARG A 3 -7.84 -6.97 13.23
C ARG A 3 -8.52 -5.67 12.80
N ALA A 4 -8.33 -4.60 13.56
CA ALA A 4 -8.88 -3.27 13.23
C ALA A 4 -8.41 -2.74 11.87
N ASN A 5 -7.16 -3.01 11.47
CA ASN A 5 -6.64 -2.65 10.16
C ASN A 5 -7.19 -3.53 9.03
N GLY A 6 -7.47 -4.81 9.31
CA GLY A 6 -8.10 -5.74 8.37
C GLY A 6 -9.57 -5.42 8.10
N ASP A 7 -10.29 -4.96 9.12
CA ASP A 7 -11.72 -4.62 9.07
C ASP A 7 -11.99 -3.22 8.47
N ASN A 8 -10.94 -2.48 8.10
CA ASN A 8 -11.05 -1.13 7.58
C ASN A 8 -11.65 -1.10 6.15
N ARG A 9 -12.93 -0.73 6.06
CA ARG A 9 -13.67 -0.62 4.79
C ARG A 9 -13.30 0.60 3.93
N ILE A 10 -12.47 1.50 4.46
CA ILE A 10 -11.96 2.70 3.78
C ILE A 10 -10.42 2.70 3.73
N ALA A 11 -9.85 1.55 3.36
CA ALA A 11 -8.43 1.22 3.42
C ALA A 11 -7.46 2.14 2.65
N ILE A 12 -7.96 3.01 1.78
CA ILE A 12 -7.15 4.01 1.06
C ILE A 12 -7.06 5.32 1.85
N ILE A 13 -8.17 5.76 2.45
CA ILE A 13 -8.23 7.02 3.21
C ILE A 13 -7.52 6.86 4.57
N ILE A 14 -7.82 5.77 5.27
CA ILE A 14 -7.06 5.36 6.45
C ILE A 14 -5.90 4.50 5.93
N PRO A 15 -4.64 4.96 6.00
CA PRO A 15 -3.51 4.36 5.30
C PRO A 15 -2.99 3.12 6.01
N CYS A 16 -3.85 2.10 6.21
CA CYS A 16 -3.48 0.89 6.93
C CYS A 16 -2.44 0.04 6.18
N HIS A 17 -2.23 0.30 4.88
CA HIS A 17 -1.10 -0.22 4.11
C HIS A 17 0.27 0.28 4.60
N ARG A 18 0.34 1.33 5.43
CA ARG A 18 1.59 1.82 6.06
C ARG A 18 1.98 1.08 7.34
N VAL A 19 1.13 0.22 7.89
CA VAL A 19 1.44 -0.55 9.10
C VAL A 19 2.27 -1.78 8.75
N ILE A 20 3.51 -1.87 9.24
CA ILE A 20 4.46 -2.94 8.90
C ILE A 20 4.64 -3.88 10.11
N GLY A 21 4.96 -5.16 9.86
CA GLY A 21 5.33 -6.09 10.92
C GLY A 21 6.59 -5.61 11.66
N ALA A 22 6.73 -6.00 12.93
CA ALA A 22 7.91 -5.64 13.73
C ALA A 22 9.22 -6.21 13.14
N ASP A 23 9.13 -7.26 12.33
CA ASP A 23 10.22 -7.87 11.57
C ASP A 23 10.49 -7.17 10.21
N GLY A 24 9.81 -6.06 9.93
CA GLY A 24 9.93 -5.31 8.68
C GLY A 24 9.16 -5.91 7.51
N LYS A 25 8.44 -7.03 7.68
CA LYS A 25 7.73 -7.69 6.58
C LYS A 25 6.34 -7.11 6.36
N LEU A 26 5.88 -7.20 5.12
CA LEU A 26 4.48 -6.94 4.80
C LEU A 26 3.61 -8.07 5.36
N THR A 27 2.72 -7.68 6.27
CA THR A 27 1.71 -8.55 6.85
C THR A 27 0.38 -7.82 6.91
N GLY A 28 -0.74 -8.55 6.97
CA GLY A 28 -2.08 -8.02 7.25
C GLY A 28 -2.55 -6.87 6.35
N TYR A 29 -3.45 -7.17 5.43
CA TYR A 29 -4.16 -6.14 4.65
C TYR A 29 -5.43 -6.73 4.04
N GLY A 30 -6.59 -6.12 4.31
CA GLY A 30 -7.87 -6.62 3.78
C GLY A 30 -7.91 -6.67 2.24
N GLY A 31 -7.13 -5.84 1.56
CA GLY A 31 -7.01 -5.83 0.10
C GLY A 31 -5.95 -6.77 -0.49
N GLY A 32 -5.28 -7.59 0.33
CA GLY A 32 -4.19 -8.46 -0.10
C GLY A 32 -2.81 -7.79 -0.18
N LEU A 33 -1.74 -8.55 0.10
CA LEU A 33 -0.38 -8.00 0.21
C LEU A 33 0.13 -7.34 -1.08
N TRP A 34 -0.28 -7.83 -2.25
CA TRP A 34 0.09 -7.24 -3.54
C TRP A 34 -0.34 -5.77 -3.65
N ARG A 35 -1.54 -5.45 -3.16
CA ARG A 35 -2.10 -4.10 -3.22
C ARG A 35 -1.42 -3.19 -2.20
N LYS A 36 -1.11 -3.72 -1.02
CA LYS A 36 -0.33 -3.02 0.01
C LYS A 36 1.05 -2.62 -0.52
N GLN A 37 1.74 -3.55 -1.17
CA GLN A 37 3.02 -3.28 -1.83
C GLN A 37 2.89 -2.19 -2.90
N ARG A 38 1.90 -2.30 -3.79
CA ARG A 38 1.68 -1.31 -4.86
C ARG A 38 1.38 0.09 -4.33
N LEU A 39 0.57 0.22 -3.27
CA LEU A 39 0.27 1.51 -2.64
C LEU A 39 1.52 2.16 -2.04
N LEU A 40 2.39 1.37 -1.40
CA LEU A 40 3.66 1.87 -0.86
C LEU A 40 4.61 2.34 -1.97
N GLU A 41 4.63 1.67 -3.12
CA GLU A 41 5.39 2.12 -4.30
C GLU A 41 4.86 3.45 -4.83
N LEU A 42 3.54 3.55 -5.02
CA LEU A 42 2.91 4.80 -5.47
C LEU A 42 3.22 5.98 -4.54
N GLU A 43 3.22 5.75 -3.22
CA GLU A 43 3.59 6.79 -2.25
C GLU A 43 5.07 7.21 -2.34
N ARG A 44 5.97 6.28 -2.69
CA ARG A 44 7.38 6.61 -2.94
C ARG A 44 7.55 7.42 -4.21
N ASP A 45 6.82 7.05 -5.27
CA ASP A 45 6.86 7.75 -6.55
C ASP A 45 6.29 9.17 -6.44
N VAL A 46 5.27 9.38 -5.59
CA VAL A 46 4.71 10.73 -5.33
C VAL A 46 5.69 11.64 -4.59
N VAL A 47 6.63 11.09 -3.81
CA VAL A 47 7.64 11.89 -3.08
C VAL A 47 8.85 12.25 -3.94
N ALA A 48 9.08 11.54 -5.05
CA ALA A 48 10.13 11.88 -6.01
C ALA A 48 9.59 12.76 -7.16
N PRO A 49 10.15 13.95 -7.44
CA PRO A 49 9.74 14.74 -8.59
C PRO A 49 10.30 14.09 -9.87
N GLY A 50 9.55 13.18 -10.48
CA GLY A 50 9.96 12.50 -11.71
C GLY A 50 8.80 11.83 -12.46
N PRO A 51 8.91 11.67 -13.79
CA PRO A 51 7.82 11.18 -14.62
C PRO A 51 7.48 9.74 -14.23
N VAL A 52 6.19 9.44 -14.17
CA VAL A 52 5.59 8.15 -13.77
C VAL A 52 6.07 7.03 -14.71
N ALA A 53 7.29 6.55 -14.48
CA ALA A 53 7.92 5.49 -15.25
C ALA A 53 7.29 4.16 -14.85
N GLY A 54 6.14 3.84 -15.45
CA GLY A 54 5.50 2.54 -15.21
C GLY A 54 4.02 2.44 -15.47
N LEU A 55 3.32 3.49 -15.90
CA LEU A 55 1.99 3.32 -16.48
C LEU A 55 2.15 2.75 -17.88
N LYS A 56 2.45 1.44 -17.98
CA LYS A 56 2.07 0.70 -19.18
C LYS A 56 0.54 0.76 -19.22
N LEU A 57 0.04 1.58 -20.15
CA LEU A 57 -1.33 1.45 -20.64
C LEU A 57 -1.56 -0.05 -20.85
N VAL A 58 -2.61 -0.55 -20.22
CA VAL A 58 -3.05 -1.93 -20.44
C VAL A 58 -3.51 -2.03 -21.89
N ASP A 59 -2.69 -2.65 -22.73
CA ASP A 59 -3.15 -3.25 -23.98
C ASP A 59 -3.98 -4.50 -23.66
#